data_AF-R7HKH3-F1
#
_entry.id   AF-R7HKH3-F1
#
_cell.length_a   1.000
_cell.length_b   1.000
_cell.length_c   1.000
_cell.angle_alpha   90.00
_cell.angle_beta   90.00
_cell.angle_gamma   90.00
#
_symmetry.space_group_name_H-M   'P 1'
#
loop_
_entity.id
_entity.type
_entity.pdbx_description
1 polymer ?
#
loop_
_entity_poly.entity_id
_entity_poly.type
_entity_poly.pdbx_seq_one_letter_code
_entity_poly.pdbx_strand_id
1 'polypeptide(L)'
;MYLKLSYFFIEKVMKVIKCLLLSLKEIFIVLFIQYFILIISIILFNGYENIYIGNILLSIFSIIYILSKKNIINVSFNIRNNYFIYIMLGSSISIIYNMILYRFNLYTYDTNNTFLFLDILTSGIIGPIFEEVVFRVSFIPKVECFIYNKEKVIIITSIIFAILHFNFLSGFIAFIIGIINGYIYIKTRDIIKISLVHISLNTISSLITCYNNLIFILGIILMIEVILYFGKERYL
;
A
#
# COMPACT_ATOMS: atom_id res chain seq x y z
N MET A 1 -45.69 2.07 10.62
CA MET A 1 -44.81 0.98 10.15
C MET A 1 -43.56 1.51 9.43
N TYR A 2 -43.70 2.39 8.43
CA TYR A 2 -42.58 3.01 7.70
C TYR A 2 -41.55 3.73 8.59
N LEU A 3 -41.98 4.56 9.55
CA LEU A 3 -41.10 5.26 10.50
C LEU A 3 -40.24 4.33 11.37
N LYS A 4 -40.76 3.13 11.69
CA LYS A 4 -40.06 2.13 12.51
C LYS A 4 -39.00 1.39 11.67
N LEU A 5 -39.30 1.16 10.39
CA LEU A 5 -38.38 0.55 9.43
C LEU A 5 -37.22 1.51 9.09
N SER A 6 -37.51 2.80 8.91
CA SER A 6 -36.49 3.83 8.65
C SER A 6 -35.57 4.01 9.85
N TYR A 7 -36.11 4.05 11.07
CA TYR A 7 -35.32 4.15 12.29
C TYR A 7 -34.37 2.96 12.48
N PHE A 8 -34.88 1.74 12.27
CA PHE A 8 -34.06 0.52 12.33
C PHE A 8 -32.94 0.50 11.29
N PHE A 9 -33.20 1.00 10.07
CA PHE A 9 -32.18 1.12 9.04
C PHE A 9 -31.09 2.13 9.43
N ILE A 10 -31.48 3.31 9.93
CA ILE A 10 -30.56 4.36 10.39
C ILE A 10 -29.67 3.84 11.52
N GLU A 11 -30.25 3.14 12.50
CA GLU A 11 -29.50 2.59 13.64
C GLU A 11 -28.45 1.56 13.19
N LYS A 12 -28.80 0.69 12.24
CA LYS A 12 -27.87 -0.27 11.65
C LYS A 12 -26.72 0.42 10.91
N VAL A 13 -27.01 1.46 10.14
CA VAL A 13 -26.01 2.25 9.41
C VAL A 13 -25.07 2.98 10.40
N MET A 14 -25.64 3.65 11.40
CA MET A 14 -24.89 4.32 12.48
C MET A 14 -23.93 3.36 13.20
N LYS A 15 -24.38 2.12 13.47
CA LYS A 15 -23.53 1.10 14.09
C LYS A 15 -22.33 0.74 13.21
N VAL A 16 -22.54 0.55 11.90
CA VAL A 16 -21.46 0.26 10.93
C VAL A 16 -20.48 1.44 10.86
N ILE A 17 -20.98 2.68 10.79
CA ILE A 17 -20.13 3.89 10.77
C ILE A 17 -19.28 3.97 12.04
N LYS A 18 -19.88 3.74 13.21
CA LYS A 18 -19.15 3.73 14.49
C LYS A 18 -18.05 2.67 14.51
N CYS A 19 -18.34 1.45 14.06
CA CYS A 19 -17.35 0.39 13.97
C CYS A 19 -16.21 0.73 12.99
N LEU A 20 -16.54 1.35 11.85
CA LEU A 20 -15.54 1.80 10.89
C LEU A 20 -14.63 2.88 11.49
N LEU A 21 -15.18 3.90 12.15
CA LEU A 21 -14.40 4.94 12.84
C LEU A 21 -13.48 4.35 13.93
N LEU A 22 -13.97 3.38 14.69
CA LEU A 22 -13.15 2.68 15.69
C LEU A 22 -12.02 1.88 15.04
N SER A 23 -12.26 1.25 13.89
CA SER A 23 -11.22 0.52 13.15
C SER A 23 -10.14 1.44 12.57
N LEU A 24 -10.51 2.69 12.24
CA LEU A 24 -9.60 3.73 11.74
C LEU A 24 -8.73 4.38 12.82
N LYS A 25 -9.10 4.27 14.11
CA LYS A 25 -8.39 4.92 15.22
C LYS A 25 -6.88 4.67 15.19
N GLU A 26 -6.48 3.43 14.91
CA GLU A 26 -5.06 3.07 14.86
C GLU A 26 -4.34 3.75 13.70
N ILE A 27 -4.96 3.78 12.51
CA ILE A 27 -4.40 4.45 11.33
C ILE A 27 -4.20 5.93 11.61
N PHE A 28 -5.18 6.61 12.21
CA PHE A 28 -5.06 8.04 12.53
C PHE A 28 -3.98 8.33 13.58
N ILE A 29 -3.83 7.46 14.60
CA ILE A 29 -2.74 7.61 15.59
C ILE A 29 -1.38 7.47 14.90
N VAL A 30 -1.22 6.45 14.07
CA VAL A 30 0.02 6.19 13.34
C VAL A 30 0.35 7.35 12.39
N LEU A 31 -0.64 7.82 11.63
CA LEU A 31 -0.50 8.97 10.72
C LEU A 31 -0.12 10.24 11.48
N PHE A 32 -0.76 10.50 12.62
CA PHE A 32 -0.43 11.64 13.48
C PHE A 32 1.02 11.59 13.95
N ILE A 33 1.49 10.42 14.40
CA ILE A 33 2.89 10.26 14.85
C ILE A 33 3.87 10.48 13.69
N GLN A 34 3.58 9.98 12.48
CA GLN A 34 4.43 10.20 11.31
C GLN A 34 4.53 11.69 10.95
N TYR A 35 3.40 12.40 10.89
CA TYR A 35 3.43 13.84 10.64
C TYR A 35 4.13 14.61 11.77
N PHE A 36 3.96 14.18 13.02
CA PHE A 36 4.64 14.79 14.15
C PHE A 36 6.17 14.64 14.05
N ILE A 37 6.67 13.44 13.68
CA ILE A 37 8.09 13.20 13.41
C ILE A 37 8.58 14.11 12.30
N LEU A 38 7.83 14.23 11.20
CA LEU A 38 8.20 15.06 10.06
C LEU A 38 8.26 16.55 10.45
N ILE A 39 7.26 17.06 11.15
CA ILE A 39 7.19 18.46 11.62
C ILE A 39 8.37 18.77 12.56
N ILE A 40 8.65 17.89 13.52
CA ILE A 40 9.82 18.05 14.42
C ILE A 40 11.12 18.07 13.62
N SER A 41 11.27 17.18 12.64
CA SER A 41 12.48 17.12 11.81
C SER A 41 12.67 18.41 11.00
N ILE A 42 11.58 19.03 10.54
CA ILE A 42 11.61 20.31 9.84
C ILE A 42 11.99 21.47 10.77
N ILE A 43 11.56 21.43 12.04
CA ILE A 43 11.84 22.50 13.02
C ILE A 43 13.28 22.42 13.56
N LEU A 44 13.79 21.21 13.81
CA LEU A 44 15.07 21.01 14.49
C LEU A 44 16.30 21.11 13.58
N PHE A 45 16.14 20.76 12.30
CA PHE A 45 17.24 20.73 11.34
C PHE A 45 17.01 21.81 10.28
N ASN A 46 18.05 22.16 9.50
CA ASN A 46 17.90 23.03 8.32
C ASN A 46 18.37 22.37 7.02
N GLY A 47 17.76 22.78 5.90
CA GLY A 47 18.16 22.35 4.55
C GLY A 47 17.91 20.85 4.29
N TYR A 48 18.87 20.20 3.64
CA TYR A 48 18.76 18.77 3.26
C TYR A 48 18.79 17.81 4.45
N GLU A 49 19.33 18.23 5.60
CA GLU A 49 19.39 17.40 6.81
C GLU A 49 18.00 17.04 7.34
N ASN A 50 17.00 17.92 7.14
CA ASN A 50 15.62 17.73 7.59
C ASN A 50 14.99 16.51 6.91
N ILE A 51 15.24 16.40 5.60
CA ILE A 51 14.70 15.33 4.76
C ILE A 51 15.38 14.01 5.13
N TYR A 52 16.71 14.02 5.31
CA TYR A 52 17.47 12.83 5.69
C TYR A 52 17.09 12.30 7.06
N ILE A 53 17.16 13.15 8.07
CA ILE A 53 16.90 12.76 9.46
C ILE A 53 15.42 12.42 9.63
N GLY A 54 14.52 13.17 8.99
CA GLY A 54 13.09 12.86 8.95
C GLY A 54 12.81 11.46 8.40
N ASN A 55 13.38 11.11 7.24
CA ASN A 55 13.21 9.79 6.65
C ASN A 55 13.77 8.67 7.53
N ILE A 56 14.91 8.88 8.19
CA ILE A 56 15.47 7.92 9.14
C ILE A 56 14.55 7.74 10.34
N LEU A 57 14.10 8.83 10.97
CA LEU A 57 13.20 8.76 12.12
C LEU A 57 11.87 8.08 11.77
N LEU A 58 11.31 8.37 10.59
CA LEU A 58 10.12 7.69 10.08
C LEU A 58 10.37 6.21 9.86
N SER A 59 11.53 5.82 9.31
CA SER A 59 11.90 4.43 9.11
C SER A 59 12.05 3.67 10.44
N ILE A 60 12.67 4.29 11.45
CA ILE A 60 12.81 3.74 12.80
C ILE A 60 11.43 3.52 13.41
N PHE A 61 10.56 4.52 13.36
CA PHE A 61 9.18 4.39 13.84
C PHE A 61 8.42 3.27 13.11
N SER A 62 8.57 3.19 11.80
CA SER A 62 7.92 2.17 10.97
C SER A 62 8.37 0.76 11.37
N ILE A 63 9.67 0.54 11.59
CA ILE A 63 10.22 -0.73 12.08
C ILE A 63 9.69 -1.04 13.48
N ILE A 64 9.69 -0.08 14.40
CA ILE A 64 9.16 -0.27 15.76
C ILE A 64 7.69 -0.70 15.71
N TYR A 65 6.88 -0.05 14.88
CA TYR A 65 5.47 -0.40 14.71
C TYR A 65 5.29 -1.80 14.11
N ILE A 66 6.07 -2.17 13.09
CA ILE A 66 6.04 -3.53 12.52
C ILE A 66 6.36 -4.56 13.62
N LEU A 67 7.42 -4.32 14.41
CA LEU A 67 7.82 -5.20 15.51
C LEU A 67 6.76 -5.27 16.62
N SER A 68 6.04 -4.19 16.91
CA SER A 68 4.94 -4.18 17.88
C SER A 68 3.75 -5.05 17.43
N LYS A 69 3.68 -5.40 16.14
CA LYS A 69 2.64 -6.26 15.55
C LYS A 69 3.10 -7.70 15.30
N LYS A 70 4.32 -8.08 15.71
CA LYS A 70 4.91 -9.40 15.45
C LYS A 70 4.02 -10.60 15.83
N ASN A 71 3.20 -10.47 16.88
CA ASN A 71 2.32 -11.55 17.34
C ASN A 71 1.10 -11.78 16.45
N ILE A 72 0.74 -10.80 15.61
CA ILE A 72 -0.40 -10.86 14.68
C ILE A 72 0.09 -11.17 13.26
N ILE A 73 1.33 -10.77 12.94
CA ILE A 73 1.95 -11.04 11.65
C ILE A 73 2.31 -12.53 11.58
N ASN A 74 1.61 -13.27 10.72
CA ASN A 74 2.00 -14.64 10.39
C ASN A 74 3.03 -14.62 9.24
N VAL A 75 4.32 -14.72 9.59
CA VAL A 75 5.40 -14.86 8.61
C VAL A 75 5.65 -16.35 8.40
N SER A 76 5.17 -16.89 7.28
CA SER A 76 5.50 -18.25 6.86
C SER A 76 6.08 -18.23 5.45
N PHE A 77 7.37 -18.47 5.34
CA PHE A 77 8.01 -18.61 4.03
C PHE A 77 7.89 -20.06 3.58
N ASN A 78 7.19 -20.29 2.47
CA ASN A 78 7.05 -21.61 1.88
C ASN A 78 7.78 -21.65 0.55
N ILE A 79 8.87 -22.42 0.48
CA ILE A 79 9.71 -22.58 -0.73
C ILE A 79 8.91 -23.05 -1.94
N ARG A 80 7.77 -23.73 -1.74
CA ARG A 80 6.88 -24.14 -2.83
C ARG A 80 6.07 -23.00 -3.44
N ASN A 81 5.91 -21.88 -2.72
CA ASN A 81 5.22 -20.72 -3.26
C ASN A 81 6.11 -20.01 -4.28
N ASN A 82 5.55 -19.69 -5.44
CA ASN A 82 6.24 -18.89 -6.44
C ASN A 82 6.20 -17.40 -6.08
N TYR A 83 7.04 -16.97 -5.13
CA TYR A 83 7.08 -15.57 -4.68
C TYR A 83 7.48 -14.58 -5.79
N PHE A 84 8.19 -15.06 -6.82
CA PHE A 84 8.62 -14.25 -7.95
C PHE A 84 7.44 -13.62 -8.71
N ILE A 85 6.30 -14.32 -8.79
CA ILE A 85 5.12 -13.79 -9.50
C ILE A 85 4.57 -12.51 -8.85
N TYR A 86 4.69 -12.37 -7.53
CA TYR A 86 4.24 -11.19 -6.80
C TYR A 86 5.17 -10.00 -7.02
N ILE A 87 6.48 -10.27 -7.15
CA ILE A 87 7.48 -9.26 -7.55
C ILE A 87 7.17 -8.79 -8.98
N MET A 88 6.97 -9.73 -9.92
CA MET A 88 6.60 -9.40 -11.30
C MET A 88 5.31 -8.57 -11.38
N LEU A 89 4.31 -8.90 -10.55
CA LEU A 89 3.05 -8.15 -10.49
C LEU A 89 3.31 -6.70 -10.11
N GLY A 90 4.02 -6.42 -9.02
CA GLY A 90 4.31 -5.05 -8.60
C GLY A 90 5.20 -4.29 -9.60
N SER A 91 6.25 -4.94 -10.12
CA SER A 91 7.12 -4.35 -11.14
C SER A 91 6.38 -4.00 -12.42
N SER A 92 5.52 -4.88 -12.93
CA SER A 92 4.75 -4.64 -14.16
C SER A 92 3.78 -3.46 -14.00
N ILE A 93 3.08 -3.38 -12.86
CA ILE A 93 2.19 -2.26 -12.54
C ILE A 93 2.99 -0.96 -12.49
N SER A 94 4.12 -0.94 -11.80
CA SER A 94 4.98 0.24 -11.68
C SER A 94 5.48 0.72 -13.03
N ILE A 95 5.98 -0.19 -13.87
CA ILE A 95 6.46 0.13 -15.22
C ILE A 95 5.33 0.75 -16.05
N ILE A 96 4.19 0.06 -16.15
CA ILE A 96 3.08 0.52 -16.99
C ILE A 96 2.60 1.89 -16.52
N TYR A 97 2.40 2.06 -15.21
CA TYR A 97 1.91 3.30 -14.64
C TYR A 97 2.88 4.46 -14.85
N ASN A 98 4.16 4.30 -14.50
CA ASN A 98 5.16 5.35 -14.68
C ASN A 98 5.37 5.71 -16.16
N MET A 99 5.36 4.73 -17.07
CA MET A 99 5.49 5.00 -18.51
C MET A 99 4.31 5.82 -19.04
N ILE A 100 3.09 5.56 -18.57
CA ILE A 100 1.92 6.38 -18.90
C ILE A 100 2.13 7.81 -18.38
N LEU A 101 2.53 7.97 -17.11
CA LEU A 101 2.77 9.31 -16.54
C LEU A 101 3.81 10.10 -17.31
N TYR A 102 4.96 9.49 -17.64
CA TYR A 102 6.01 10.15 -18.43
C TYR A 102 5.57 10.45 -19.86
N ARG A 103 4.77 9.58 -20.49
CA ARG A 103 4.26 9.82 -21.85
C ARG A 103 3.36 11.06 -21.93
N PHE A 104 2.59 11.31 -20.88
CA PHE A 104 1.67 12.45 -20.79
C PHE A 104 2.24 13.64 -20.02
N ASN A 105 3.54 13.62 -19.67
CA ASN A 105 4.20 14.65 -18.86
C ASN A 105 3.46 14.96 -17.54
N LEU A 106 2.82 13.96 -16.93
CA LEU A 106 2.10 14.08 -15.67
C LEU A 106 3.03 13.94 -14.44
N TYR A 107 4.28 13.55 -14.66
CA TYR A 107 5.29 13.40 -13.63
C TYR A 107 6.66 13.79 -14.18
N THR A 108 7.43 14.52 -13.37
CA THR A 108 8.80 14.92 -13.67
C THR A 108 9.72 14.28 -12.65
N TYR A 109 10.68 13.48 -13.10
CA TYR A 109 11.69 12.92 -12.22
C TYR A 109 12.65 14.03 -11.77
N ASP A 110 12.86 14.14 -10.46
CA ASP A 110 13.88 15.03 -9.92
C ASP A 110 15.26 14.40 -10.09
N THR A 111 16.05 14.95 -11.01
CA THR A 111 17.41 14.48 -11.31
C THR A 111 18.39 14.71 -10.16
N ASN A 112 18.02 15.51 -9.15
CA ASN A 112 18.87 15.86 -8.02
C ASN A 112 18.68 14.93 -6.81
N ASN A 113 18.17 13.72 -7.02
CA ASN A 113 18.01 12.74 -5.94
C ASN A 113 19.38 12.16 -5.53
N THR A 114 20.17 12.95 -4.79
CA THR A 114 21.52 12.63 -4.30
C THR A 114 21.55 11.42 -3.36
N PHE A 115 20.38 10.92 -2.93
CA PHE A 115 20.24 9.84 -1.95
C PHE A 115 19.30 8.72 -2.40
N LEU A 116 19.39 8.30 -3.66
CA LEU A 116 18.60 7.19 -4.22
C LEU A 116 18.60 5.94 -3.33
N PHE A 117 19.74 5.60 -2.71
CA PHE A 117 19.82 4.45 -1.81
C PHE A 117 18.91 4.60 -0.58
N LEU A 118 18.92 5.78 0.05
CA LEU A 118 18.07 6.04 1.21
C LEU A 118 16.59 6.00 0.81
N ASP A 119 16.25 6.59 -0.34
CA ASP A 119 14.88 6.57 -0.85
C ASP A 119 14.39 5.13 -1.10
N ILE A 120 15.18 4.31 -1.82
CA ILE A 120 14.85 2.90 -2.03
C ILE A 120 14.68 2.15 -0.71
N LEU A 121 15.53 2.41 0.29
CA LEU A 121 15.43 1.76 1.59
C LEU A 121 14.16 2.19 2.34
N THR A 122 13.89 3.50 2.42
CA THR A 122 12.80 4.04 3.24
C THR A 122 11.46 3.98 2.54
N SER A 123 11.33 4.52 1.33
CA SER A 123 10.08 4.59 0.56
C SER A 123 9.86 3.37 -0.34
N GLY A 124 10.94 2.68 -0.74
CA GLY A 124 10.89 1.48 -1.56
C GLY A 124 10.68 0.18 -0.78
N ILE A 125 11.21 0.06 0.45
CA ILE A 125 11.19 -1.19 1.22
C ILE A 125 10.45 -1.05 2.54
N ILE A 126 10.92 -0.17 3.44
CA ILE A 126 10.39 -0.08 4.81
C ILE A 126 8.96 0.45 4.82
N GLY A 127 8.69 1.52 4.05
CA GLY A 127 7.37 2.14 3.91
C GLY A 127 6.31 1.14 3.43
N PRO A 128 6.51 0.45 2.29
CA PRO A 128 5.58 -0.57 1.80
C PRO A 128 5.26 -1.68 2.81
N ILE A 129 6.27 -2.23 3.50
CA ILE A 129 6.04 -3.26 4.51
C ILE A 129 5.19 -2.69 5.66
N PHE A 130 5.53 -1.50 6.13
CA PHE A 130 4.79 -0.84 7.19
C PHE A 130 3.34 -0.58 6.80
N GLU A 131 3.09 -0.06 5.59
CA GLU A 131 1.75 0.19 5.09
C GLU A 131 0.93 -1.10 4.99
N GLU A 132 1.50 -2.18 4.49
CA GLU A 132 0.81 -3.47 4.43
C GLU A 132 0.50 -4.02 5.85
N VAL A 133 1.37 -3.80 6.84
CA VAL A 133 1.06 -4.14 8.25
C VAL A 133 -0.10 -3.30 8.79
N VAL A 134 -0.08 -1.98 8.56
CA VAL A 134 -1.14 -1.08 9.04
C VAL A 134 -2.47 -1.42 8.35
N PHE A 135 -2.49 -1.46 7.02
CA PHE A 135 -3.73 -1.52 6.24
C PHE A 135 -4.23 -2.94 6.01
N ARG A 136 -3.37 -3.95 5.87
CA ARG A 136 -3.83 -5.35 5.70
C ARG A 136 -3.86 -6.07 7.02
N VAL A 137 -2.75 -6.13 7.74
CA VAL A 137 -2.67 -6.96 8.94
C VAL A 137 -3.50 -6.40 10.08
N SER A 138 -3.43 -5.10 10.34
CA SER A 138 -4.14 -4.48 11.45
C SER A 138 -5.56 -4.05 11.10
N PHE A 139 -5.78 -3.48 9.91
CA PHE A 139 -7.05 -2.83 9.57
C PHE A 139 -8.09 -3.78 8.94
N ILE A 140 -7.74 -4.59 7.92
CA ILE A 140 -8.70 -5.50 7.27
C ILE A 140 -9.45 -6.41 8.27
N PRO A 141 -8.78 -7.13 9.21
CA PRO A 141 -9.48 -7.99 10.16
C PRO A 141 -10.52 -7.25 11.01
N LYS A 142 -10.26 -5.98 11.39
CA LYS A 142 -11.21 -5.18 12.14
C LYS A 142 -12.45 -4.85 11.32
N VAL A 143 -12.29 -4.59 10.02
CA VAL A 143 -13.40 -4.33 9.10
C VAL A 143 -14.21 -5.60 8.84
N GLU A 144 -13.54 -6.75 8.75
CA GLU A 144 -14.19 -8.06 8.59
C GLU A 144 -15.09 -8.44 9.77
N CYS A 145 -14.86 -7.91 10.97
CA CYS A 145 -15.71 -8.15 12.15
C CYS A 145 -17.14 -7.63 12.00
N PHE A 146 -17.38 -6.64 11.13
CA PHE A 146 -18.70 -6.03 10.96
C PHE A 146 -19.16 -5.94 9.49
N ILE A 147 -18.27 -6.25 8.53
CA ILE A 147 -18.60 -6.39 7.11
C ILE A 147 -18.24 -7.81 6.65
N TYR A 148 -19.27 -8.65 6.45
CA TYR A 148 -19.08 -10.05 6.05
C TYR A 148 -18.68 -10.23 4.58
N ASN A 149 -19.11 -9.32 3.69
CA ASN A 149 -18.80 -9.40 2.27
C ASN A 149 -17.34 -8.98 2.03
N LYS A 150 -16.50 -9.92 1.60
CA LYS A 150 -15.06 -9.73 1.38
C LYS A 150 -14.76 -8.67 0.32
N GLU A 151 -15.52 -8.63 -0.78
CA GLU A 151 -15.33 -7.63 -1.84
C GLU A 151 -15.57 -6.22 -1.31
N LYS A 152 -16.61 -6.03 -0.48
CA LYS A 152 -16.88 -4.74 0.18
C LYS A 152 -15.75 -4.35 1.12
N VAL A 153 -15.18 -5.30 1.87
CA VAL A 153 -14.01 -5.02 2.72
C VAL A 153 -12.83 -4.55 1.87
N ILE A 154 -12.53 -5.24 0.76
CA ILE A 154 -11.43 -4.87 -0.15
C ILE A 154 -11.66 -3.45 -0.68
N ILE A 155 -12.83 -3.16 -1.24
CA ILE A 155 -13.14 -1.85 -1.82
C ILE A 155 -13.04 -0.75 -0.76
N ILE A 156 -13.69 -0.90 0.40
CA ILE A 156 -13.69 0.12 1.46
C ILE A 156 -12.28 0.37 1.97
N THR A 157 -11.51 -0.68 2.25
CA THR A 157 -10.15 -0.51 2.77
C THR A 157 -9.19 0.06 1.73
N SER A 158 -9.40 -0.23 0.44
CA SER A 158 -8.62 0.33 -0.67
C SER A 158 -8.92 1.81 -0.90
N ILE A 159 -10.19 2.23 -0.80
CA ILE A 159 -10.58 3.65 -0.88
C ILE A 159 -9.91 4.44 0.24
N ILE A 160 -9.96 3.91 1.47
CA ILE A 160 -9.35 4.56 2.64
C ILE A 160 -7.84 4.68 2.45
N PHE A 161 -7.18 3.62 1.98
CA PHE A 161 -5.75 3.63 1.67
C PHE A 161 -5.40 4.70 0.62
N ALA A 162 -6.17 4.78 -0.47
CA ALA A 162 -5.98 5.76 -1.53
C ALA A 162 -6.18 7.23 -1.07
N ILE A 163 -7.21 7.50 -0.28
CA ILE A 163 -7.49 8.86 0.23
C ILE A 163 -6.34 9.38 1.09
N LEU A 164 -5.69 8.49 1.86
CA LEU A 164 -4.57 8.85 2.74
C LEU A 164 -3.25 9.13 2.01
N HIS A 165 -3.19 9.00 0.68
CA HIS A 165 -2.05 9.43 -0.12
C HIS A 165 -2.07 10.93 -0.48
N PHE A 166 -3.20 11.62 -0.25
CA PHE A 166 -3.36 13.07 -0.42
C PHE A 166 -2.96 13.66 -1.79
N ASN A 167 -2.80 12.82 -2.82
CA ASN A 167 -2.53 13.20 -4.20
C ASN A 167 -3.40 12.33 -5.12
N PHE A 168 -3.98 12.92 -6.17
CA PHE A 168 -4.85 12.19 -7.09
C PHE A 168 -4.12 11.06 -7.84
N LEU A 169 -2.93 11.32 -8.38
CA LEU A 169 -2.15 10.32 -9.12
C LEU A 169 -1.66 9.21 -8.17
N SER A 170 -1.05 9.58 -7.04
CA SER A 170 -0.60 8.60 -6.04
C SER A 170 -1.78 7.82 -5.44
N GLY A 171 -2.91 8.48 -5.19
CA GLY A 171 -4.14 7.86 -4.72
C GLY A 171 -4.75 6.90 -5.73
N PHE A 172 -4.68 7.20 -7.03
CA PHE A 172 -5.19 6.31 -8.08
C PHE A 172 -4.41 4.99 -8.12
N ILE A 173 -3.08 5.04 -8.12
CA ILE A 173 -2.26 3.82 -8.09
C ILE A 173 -2.39 3.08 -6.75
N ALA A 174 -2.46 3.81 -5.63
CA ALA A 174 -2.70 3.25 -4.31
C ALA A 174 -4.06 2.53 -4.23
N PHE A 175 -5.10 3.03 -4.89
CA PHE A 175 -6.40 2.36 -4.96
C PHE A 175 -6.30 1.01 -5.67
N ILE A 176 -5.63 0.96 -6.83
CA ILE A 176 -5.43 -0.27 -7.62
C ILE A 176 -4.65 -1.30 -6.80
N ILE A 177 -3.53 -0.89 -6.20
CA ILE A 177 -2.72 -1.78 -5.36
C ILE A 177 -3.44 -2.17 -4.08
N GLY A 178 -4.23 -1.25 -3.52
CA GLY A 178 -5.14 -1.52 -2.41
C GLY A 178 -6.06 -2.70 -2.70
N ILE A 179 -6.67 -2.72 -3.88
CA ILE A 179 -7.56 -3.81 -4.30
C ILE A 179 -6.78 -5.11 -4.44
N ILE A 180 -5.64 -5.08 -5.14
CA ILE A 180 -4.82 -6.26 -5.41
C ILE A 180 -4.30 -6.88 -4.12
N ASN A 181 -3.63 -6.10 -3.27
CA ASN A 181 -3.08 -6.57 -2.01
C ASN A 181 -4.19 -6.92 -1.00
N GLY A 182 -5.30 -6.19 -1.00
CA GLY A 182 -6.49 -6.52 -0.23
C GLY A 182 -7.05 -7.91 -0.60
N TYR A 183 -7.16 -8.20 -1.90
CA TYR A 183 -7.59 -9.50 -2.39
C TYR A 183 -6.63 -10.62 -2.01
N ILE A 184 -5.33 -10.44 -2.27
CA ILE A 184 -4.30 -11.43 -1.92
C ILE A 184 -4.34 -11.71 -0.41
N TYR A 185 -4.34 -10.66 0.42
CA TYR A 185 -4.32 -10.81 1.87
C TYR A 185 -5.55 -11.51 2.42
N ILE A 186 -6.75 -11.18 1.94
CA ILE A 186 -7.98 -11.85 2.41
C ILE A 186 -7.94 -13.35 2.06
N LYS A 187 -7.40 -13.71 0.89
CA LYS A 187 -7.32 -15.11 0.43
C LYS A 187 -6.22 -15.91 1.17
N THR A 188 -5.05 -15.32 1.39
CA THR A 188 -3.86 -16.07 1.84
C THR A 188 -3.42 -15.76 3.26
N ARG A 189 -3.79 -14.59 3.81
CA ARG A 189 -3.25 -14.03 5.06
C ARG A 189 -1.72 -13.94 5.09
N ASP A 190 -1.09 -13.92 3.92
CA ASP A 190 0.37 -13.95 3.78
C ASP A 190 0.88 -12.53 3.52
N ILE A 191 1.59 -11.99 4.51
CA ILE A 191 2.20 -10.66 4.44
C ILE A 191 3.33 -10.60 3.41
N ILE A 192 4.07 -11.69 3.19
CA ILE A 192 5.23 -11.68 2.31
C ILE A 192 4.76 -11.42 0.87
N LYS A 193 3.68 -12.08 0.46
CA LYS A 193 3.10 -11.91 -0.89
C LYS A 193 2.72 -10.46 -1.18
N ILE A 194 1.96 -9.83 -0.28
CA ILE A 194 1.52 -8.43 -0.45
C ILE A 194 2.68 -7.43 -0.35
N SER A 195 3.63 -7.67 0.56
CA SER A 195 4.82 -6.83 0.68
C SER A 195 5.69 -6.90 -0.56
N LEU A 196 5.87 -8.09 -1.17
CA LEU A 196 6.64 -8.21 -2.41
C LEU A 196 6.02 -7.45 -3.59
N VAL A 197 4.69 -7.46 -3.73
CA VAL A 197 3.99 -6.63 -4.73
C VAL A 197 4.28 -5.16 -4.49
N HIS A 198 4.15 -4.70 -3.24
CA HIS A 198 4.24 -3.27 -2.94
C HIS A 198 5.69 -2.76 -2.99
N ILE A 199 6.64 -3.52 -2.42
CA ILE A 199 8.07 -3.20 -2.48
C ILE A 199 8.54 -3.11 -3.92
N SER A 200 8.24 -4.13 -4.73
CA SER A 200 8.64 -4.12 -6.15
C SER A 200 8.01 -2.98 -6.93
N LEU A 201 6.80 -2.54 -6.59
CA LEU A 201 6.19 -1.38 -7.21
C LEU A 201 6.94 -0.08 -6.88
N ASN A 202 7.17 0.20 -5.61
CA ASN A 202 7.80 1.45 -5.18
C ASN A 202 9.27 1.51 -5.61
N THR A 203 10.03 0.43 -5.41
CA THR A 203 11.43 0.35 -5.83
C THR A 203 11.62 0.56 -7.33
N ILE A 204 10.79 -0.07 -8.17
CA ILE A 204 10.83 0.15 -9.62
C ILE A 204 10.44 1.59 -9.96
N SER A 205 9.49 2.18 -9.23
CA SER A 205 9.09 3.57 -9.44
C SER A 205 10.25 4.53 -9.20
N SER A 206 11.08 4.32 -8.16
CA SER A 206 12.28 5.13 -7.90
C SER A 206 13.38 4.94 -8.94
N LEU A 207 13.41 3.82 -9.66
CA LEU A 207 14.42 3.51 -10.68
C LEU A 207 14.04 4.01 -12.09
N ILE A 208 12.75 4.20 -12.38
CA ILE A 208 12.30 4.70 -13.68
C ILE A 208 12.31 6.23 -13.68
N THR A 209 13.21 6.80 -14.46
CA THR A 209 13.44 8.26 -14.50
C THR A 209 12.91 8.95 -15.77
N CYS A 210 12.58 8.19 -16.80
CA CYS A 210 12.10 8.72 -18.08
C CYS A 210 11.25 7.71 -18.86
N TYR A 211 10.58 8.20 -19.89
CA TYR A 211 9.82 7.36 -20.82
C TYR A 211 10.75 6.51 -21.70
N ASN A 212 10.45 5.22 -21.81
CA ASN A 212 11.15 4.30 -22.70
C ASN A 212 10.19 3.23 -23.26
N ASN A 213 10.03 3.19 -24.59
CA ASN A 213 9.14 2.25 -25.29
C ASN A 213 9.44 0.78 -24.99
N LEU A 214 10.71 0.40 -24.92
CA LEU A 214 11.10 -0.99 -24.67
C LEU A 214 10.74 -1.42 -23.26
N ILE A 215 10.99 -0.56 -22.28
CA ILE A 215 10.61 -0.81 -20.88
C ILE A 215 9.09 -0.90 -20.77
N PHE A 216 8.34 -0.04 -21.46
CA PHE A 216 6.88 -0.11 -21.48
C PHE A 216 6.35 -1.44 -22.03
N ILE A 217 6.88 -1.91 -23.17
CA ILE A 217 6.52 -3.21 -23.75
C ILE A 217 6.86 -4.35 -22.78
N LEU A 218 8.03 -4.29 -22.14
CA LEU A 218 8.43 -5.27 -21.12
C LEU A 218 7.45 -5.30 -19.94
N GLY A 219 7.00 -4.15 -19.46
CA GLY A 219 5.97 -4.07 -18.42
C GLY A 219 4.66 -4.76 -18.82
N ILE A 220 4.22 -4.59 -20.07
CA ILE A 220 3.03 -5.27 -20.60
C ILE A 220 3.23 -6.79 -20.68
N ILE A 221 4.39 -7.24 -21.16
CA ILE A 221 4.72 -8.67 -21.25
C ILE A 221 4.70 -9.30 -19.85
N LEU A 222 5.36 -8.69 -18.87
CA LEU A 222 5.37 -9.14 -17.48
C LEU A 222 3.94 -9.22 -16.91
N MET A 223 3.10 -8.22 -17.18
CA MET A 223 1.70 -8.23 -16.76
C MET A 223 0.92 -9.41 -17.37
N ILE A 224 1.11 -9.68 -18.66
CA ILE A 224 0.46 -10.82 -19.34
C ILE A 224 0.89 -12.15 -18.70
N GLU A 225 2.18 -12.35 -18.45
CA GLU A 225 2.69 -13.56 -17.79
C GLU A 225 2.08 -13.76 -16.41
N VAL A 226 1.96 -12.68 -15.62
CA VAL A 226 1.32 -12.69 -14.30
C VAL A 226 -0.16 -13.08 -14.41
N ILE A 227 -0.90 -12.51 -15.36
CA ILE A 227 -2.31 -12.84 -15.59
C ILE A 227 -2.47 -14.31 -15.99
N LEU A 228 -1.61 -14.82 -16.88
CA LEU A 228 -1.63 -16.22 -17.30
C LEU A 228 -1.34 -17.18 -16.14
N TYR A 229 -0.41 -16.81 -15.25
CA TYR A 229 -0.10 -17.60 -14.06
C TYR A 229 -1.32 -17.70 -13.12
N PHE A 230 -1.91 -16.57 -12.72
CA PHE A 230 -3.09 -16.57 -11.85
C PHE A 230 -4.33 -17.16 -12.53
N GLY A 231 -4.41 -17.08 -13.85
CA GLY A 231 -5.44 -17.74 -14.65
C GLY A 231 -5.38 -19.26 -14.52
N LYS A 232 -4.18 -19.86 -14.60
CA LYS A 232 -3.98 -21.32 -14.45
C LYS A 232 -4.29 -21.82 -13.04
N GLU A 233 -3.91 -21.06 -12.00
CA GLU A 233 -4.21 -21.42 -10.61
C GLU A 233 -5.70 -21.41 -10.25
N ARG A 234 -6.58 -20.79 -11.07
CA ARG A 234 -8.04 -20.84 -10.84
C ARG A 234 -8.67 -22.16 -11.31
N TYR A 235 -7.97 -22.96 -12.11
CA TYR A 235 -8.48 -24.22 -12.68
C TYR A 235 -7.84 -25.47 -12.08
N LEU A 236 -7.01 -25.31 -11.04
CA LEU A 236 -6.43 -26.38 -10.23
C LEU A 236 -7.01 -26.31 -8.82
#